data_AF-A0A2P5XMG8-F1
#
_entry.id   AF-A0A2P5XMG8-F1
#
_cell.length_a   1.000
_cell.length_b   1.000
_cell.length_c   1.000
_cell.angle_alpha   90.00
_cell.angle_beta   90.00
_cell.angle_gamma   90.00
#
_symmetry.space_group_name_H-M   'P 1'
#
loop_
_entity.id
_entity.type
_entity.pdbx_description
1 polymer ?
#
loop_
_entity_poly.entity_id
_entity_poly.type
_entity_poly.pdbx_seq_one_letter_code
_entity_poly.pdbx_strand_id
1 'polypeptide(L)'
;MILAVLFANSEGNILVERFNGVPAEERLHWRSFLVKLGADNLKGVKNEELLVASHKSVYIVYTVLGDVSVYVVGKDEYDELALAEVIFVITSAVKDVCGKLPTERLFLDKYGRICLTLDAIIWKIFFSSGLELVELLDGHCDILALIGYQ
;
A
#
# COMPACT_ATOMS: atom_id res chain seq x y z
N MET A 1 6.12 -2.51 -13.20
CA MET A 1 5.98 -3.47 -12.09
C MET A 1 5.86 -2.73 -10.75
N ILE A 2 5.05 -3.23 -9.82
CA ILE A 2 5.05 -2.77 -8.42
C ILE A 2 6.29 -3.35 -7.73
N LEU A 3 7.21 -2.49 -7.32
CA LEU A 3 8.45 -2.87 -6.65
C LEU A 3 8.26 -3.08 -5.15
N ALA A 4 7.50 -2.21 -4.51
CA ALA A 4 7.33 -2.27 -3.06
C ALA A 4 5.99 -1.71 -2.60
N VAL A 5 5.44 -2.31 -1.55
CA VAL A 5 4.33 -1.78 -0.75
C VAL A 5 4.77 -1.78 0.71
N LEU A 6 4.70 -0.63 1.39
CA LEU A 6 5.05 -0.52 2.79
C LEU A 6 3.99 0.22 3.59
N PHE A 7 3.82 -0.22 4.83
CA PHE A 7 3.09 0.48 5.88
C PHE A 7 4.08 0.88 6.97
N ALA A 8 4.04 2.12 7.40
CA ALA A 8 4.78 2.59 8.56
C ALA A 8 3.85 3.28 9.55
N ASN A 9 4.24 3.32 10.82
CA ASN A 9 3.57 4.16 11.80
C ASN A 9 4.07 5.62 11.71
N SER A 10 3.48 6.51 12.52
CA SER A 10 3.87 7.92 12.60
C SER A 10 5.32 8.15 13.07
N GLU A 11 5.95 7.17 13.74
CA GLU A 11 7.35 7.19 14.14
C GLU A 11 8.31 6.73 13.03
N GLY A 12 7.78 6.18 11.93
CA GLY A 12 8.57 5.62 10.84
C GLY A 12 8.95 4.15 11.02
N ASN A 13 8.40 3.46 12.02
CA ASN A 13 8.57 2.02 12.17
C ASN A 13 7.77 1.28 11.09
N ILE A 14 8.43 0.39 10.37
CA ILE A 14 7.77 -0.44 9.35
C ILE A 14 6.89 -1.48 10.03
N LEU A 15 5.60 -1.43 9.72
CA LEU A 15 4.60 -2.39 10.18
C LEU A 15 4.51 -3.56 9.20
N VAL A 16 4.34 -3.26 7.91
CA VAL A 16 4.25 -4.25 6.83
C VAL A 16 5.15 -3.82 5.69
N GLU A 17 5.78 -4.80 5.06
CA GLU A 17 6.54 -4.61 3.83
C GLU A 17 6.34 -5.78 2.88
N ARG A 18 6.25 -5.44 1.60
CA ARG A 18 6.26 -6.38 0.48
C ARG A 18 7.17 -5.81 -0.59
N PHE A 19 8.10 -6.64 -1.05
CA PHE A 19 9.07 -6.29 -2.08
C PHE A 19 9.00 -7.31 -3.20
N ASN A 20 8.92 -6.84 -4.45
CA ASN A 20 8.92 -7.68 -5.64
C ASN A 20 10.11 -7.32 -6.52
N GLY A 21 10.99 -8.29 -6.79
CA GLY A 21 12.17 -8.08 -7.63
C GLY A 21 13.24 -7.15 -7.04
N VAL A 22 13.09 -6.67 -5.80
CA VAL A 22 14.09 -5.83 -5.12
C VAL A 22 15.10 -6.72 -4.36
N PRO A 23 16.41 -6.63 -4.67
CA PRO A 23 17.46 -7.36 -3.97
C PRO A 23 17.47 -7.04 -2.48
N ALA A 24 17.80 -8.01 -1.64
CA ALA A 24 17.78 -7.85 -0.18
C ALA A 24 18.64 -6.66 0.31
N GLU A 25 19.76 -6.41 -0.37
CA GLU A 25 20.70 -5.32 -0.07
C GLU A 25 20.07 -3.93 -0.29
N GLU A 26 19.19 -3.80 -1.28
CA GLU A 26 18.51 -2.55 -1.60
C GLU A 26 17.28 -2.30 -0.72
N ARG A 27 16.69 -3.34 -0.11
CA ARG A 27 15.48 -3.20 0.73
C ARG A 27 15.68 -2.25 1.89
N LEU A 28 16.87 -2.29 2.53
CA LEU A 28 17.20 -1.38 3.63
C LEU A 28 17.24 0.09 3.16
N HIS A 29 17.80 0.31 1.95
CA HIS A 29 17.83 1.63 1.33
C HIS A 29 16.41 2.14 1.05
N TRP A 30 15.56 1.29 0.48
CA TRP A 30 14.15 1.64 0.21
C TRP A 30 13.37 1.98 1.47
N ARG A 31 13.49 1.19 2.55
CA ARG A 31 12.84 1.50 3.84
C ARG A 31 13.25 2.87 4.36
N SER A 32 14.56 3.11 4.44
CA SER A 32 15.10 4.38 4.95
C SER A 32 14.67 5.56 4.10
N PHE A 33 14.66 5.39 2.78
CA PHE A 33 14.26 6.43 1.85
C PHE A 33 12.77 6.77 1.96
N LEU A 34 11.89 5.77 2.00
CA LEU A 34 10.44 5.99 2.06
C LEU A 34 9.98 6.56 3.41
N VAL A 35 10.57 6.09 4.51
CA VAL A 35 10.30 6.65 5.84
C VAL A 35 10.75 8.11 5.91
N LYS A 36 11.94 8.42 5.38
CA LYS A 36 12.43 9.81 5.31
C LYS A 36 11.51 10.68 4.45
N LEU A 37 11.11 10.20 3.28
CA LEU A 37 10.18 10.88 2.39
C LEU A 37 8.85 11.19 3.10
N GLY A 38 8.33 10.23 3.87
CA GLY A 38 7.13 10.42 4.68
C GLY A 38 7.30 11.47 5.78
N ALA A 39 8.41 11.40 6.54
CA ALA A 39 8.68 12.33 7.64
C ALA A 39 8.81 13.80 7.18
N ASP A 40 9.29 14.00 5.96
CA ASP A 40 9.47 15.33 5.37
C ASP A 40 8.17 15.88 4.76
N ASN A 41 7.31 15.02 4.19
CA ASN A 41 6.18 15.46 3.36
C ASN A 41 4.79 15.19 3.94
N LEU A 42 4.60 14.21 4.83
CA LEU A 42 3.28 13.86 5.36
C LEU A 42 2.82 14.75 6.53
N LYS A 43 3.66 15.68 6.98
CA LYS A 43 3.31 16.60 8.07
C LYS A 43 2.24 17.59 7.61
N GLY A 44 1.06 17.49 8.21
CA GLY A 44 -0.07 18.39 7.92
C GLY A 44 -0.89 18.01 6.69
N VAL A 45 -0.58 16.87 6.06
CA VAL A 45 -1.34 16.30 4.95
C VAL A 45 -2.66 15.74 5.48
N LYS A 46 -3.75 15.92 4.72
CA LYS A 46 -5.04 15.36 5.11
C LYS A 46 -5.04 13.84 4.95
N ASN A 47 -5.87 13.17 5.73
CA ASN A 47 -6.05 11.73 5.58
C ASN A 47 -6.50 11.39 4.14
N GLU A 48 -5.90 10.37 3.54
CA GLU A 48 -6.13 9.91 2.15
C GLU A 48 -5.72 10.89 1.04
N GLU A 49 -5.08 12.01 1.37
CA GLU A 49 -4.49 12.89 0.37
C GLU A 49 -3.25 12.22 -0.23
N LEU A 50 -3.28 11.99 -1.54
CA LEU A 50 -2.22 11.30 -2.27
C LEU A 50 -1.07 12.28 -2.54
N LEU A 51 0.13 11.87 -2.12
CA LEU A 51 1.37 12.51 -2.51
C LEU A 51 2.10 11.63 -3.51
N VAL A 52 2.72 12.29 -4.50
CA VAL A 52 3.49 11.64 -5.54
C VAL A 52 4.92 12.16 -5.49
N ALA A 53 5.88 11.25 -5.57
CA ALA A 53 7.28 11.55 -5.73
C ALA A 53 7.85 10.70 -6.85
N SER A 54 8.80 11.26 -7.60
CA SER A 54 9.58 10.52 -8.59
C SER A 54 11.03 10.45 -8.13
N HIS A 55 11.63 9.26 -8.25
CA HIS A 55 13.04 9.06 -7.98
C HIS A 55 13.66 8.29 -9.15
N LYS A 56 14.41 9.00 -10.00
CA LYS A 56 14.99 8.45 -11.25
C LYS A 56 13.90 7.90 -12.17
N SER A 57 13.83 6.58 -12.33
CA SER A 57 12.88 5.86 -13.19
C SER A 57 11.79 5.11 -12.39
N VAL A 58 11.62 5.47 -11.12
CA VAL A 58 10.52 4.94 -10.29
C VAL A 58 9.59 6.05 -9.87
N TYR A 59 8.31 5.70 -9.75
CA TYR A 59 7.26 6.53 -9.19
C TYR A 59 6.86 5.99 -7.82
N ILE A 60 6.54 6.91 -6.92
CA ILE A 60 6.22 6.60 -5.54
C ILE A 60 4.95 7.37 -5.21
N VAL A 61 3.90 6.65 -4.87
CA VAL A 61 2.66 7.23 -4.38
C VAL A 61 2.50 6.84 -2.93
N TYR A 62 2.19 7.81 -2.09
CA TYR A 62 2.12 7.60 -0.65
C TYR A 62 1.08 8.52 -0.02
N THR A 63 0.51 8.07 1.09
CA THR A 63 -0.54 8.80 1.79
C THR A 63 -0.59 8.43 3.27
N VAL A 64 -1.31 9.22 4.05
CA VAL A 64 -1.68 8.91 5.44
C VAL A 64 -3.03 8.20 5.44
N LEU A 65 -3.12 7.11 6.18
CA LEU A 65 -4.34 6.38 6.46
C LEU A 65 -4.49 6.22 7.98
N GLY A 66 -5.25 7.11 8.62
CA GLY A 66 -5.36 7.17 10.08
C GLY A 66 -4.01 7.49 10.73
N ASP A 67 -3.51 6.58 11.56
CA ASP A 67 -2.21 6.72 12.24
C ASP A 67 -1.05 6.02 11.51
N VAL A 68 -1.33 5.40 10.35
CA VAL A 68 -0.33 4.71 9.54
C VAL A 68 -0.13 5.42 8.20
N SER A 69 1.07 5.35 7.66
CA SER A 69 1.39 5.81 6.32
C SER A 69 1.56 4.62 5.38
N VAL A 70 1.09 4.78 4.14
CA VAL A 70 1.14 3.77 3.09
C VAL A 70 2.01 4.28 1.95
N TYR A 71 2.92 3.44 1.46
CA TYR A 71 3.82 3.75 0.36
C TYR A 71 3.73 2.66 -0.69
N VAL A 72 3.57 3.06 -1.95
CA VAL A 72 3.58 2.17 -3.11
C VAL A 72 4.63 2.67 -4.09
N VAL A 73 5.54 1.78 -4.49
CA VAL A 73 6.62 2.08 -5.44
C VAL A 73 6.39 1.30 -6.73
N GLY A 74 6.33 2.02 -7.84
CA GLY A 74 6.19 1.48 -9.18
C GLY A 74 7.39 1.80 -10.07
N LYS A 75 7.61 0.94 -11.05
CA LYS A 75 8.61 1.09 -12.11
C LYS A 75 7.99 0.74 -13.46
N ASP A 76 8.60 1.23 -14.53
CA ASP A 76 8.26 0.91 -15.93
C ASP A 76 6.83 1.37 -16.26
N GLU A 77 5.89 0.45 -16.52
CA GLU A 77 4.51 0.73 -16.92
C GLU A 77 3.61 1.27 -15.79
N TYR A 78 4.09 1.22 -14.54
CA TYR A 78 3.34 1.73 -13.39
C TYR A 78 3.73 3.17 -13.12
N ASP A 79 3.02 4.07 -13.80
CA ASP A 79 3.13 5.51 -13.63
C ASP A 79 2.36 6.01 -12.39
N GLU A 80 2.32 7.33 -12.21
CA GLU A 80 1.68 8.00 -11.08
C GLU A 80 0.18 7.65 -10.96
N LEU A 81 -0.53 7.50 -12.08
CA LEU A 81 -1.96 7.23 -12.11
C LEU A 81 -2.24 5.76 -11.79
N ALA A 82 -1.49 4.83 -12.39
CA ALA A 82 -1.61 3.41 -12.08
C ALA A 82 -1.33 3.15 -10.59
N LEU A 83 -0.34 3.83 -10.02
CA LEU A 83 -0.03 3.71 -8.60
C LEU A 83 -1.09 4.36 -7.69
N ALA A 84 -1.75 5.43 -8.14
CA ALA A 84 -2.87 6.04 -7.43
C ALA A 84 -4.07 5.07 -7.31
N GLU A 85 -4.37 4.31 -8.35
CA GLU A 85 -5.40 3.26 -8.29
C GLU A 85 -5.01 2.14 -7.33
N VAL A 86 -3.75 1.69 -7.39
CA VAL A 86 -3.24 0.62 -6.51
C VAL A 86 -3.30 1.04 -5.04
N ILE A 87 -2.83 2.23 -4.69
CA ILE A 87 -2.87 2.71 -3.30
C ILE A 87 -4.32 2.91 -2.83
N PHE A 88 -5.24 3.30 -3.72
CA PHE A 88 -6.65 3.43 -3.40
C PHE A 88 -7.28 2.07 -3.05
N VAL A 89 -7.06 1.04 -3.87
CA VAL A 89 -7.51 -0.34 -3.59
C VAL A 89 -6.94 -0.84 -2.26
N ILE A 90 -5.64 -0.62 -2.02
CA ILE A 90 -4.96 -1.04 -0.78
C ILE A 90 -5.56 -0.33 0.44
N THR A 91 -5.68 0.99 0.39
CA THR A 91 -6.20 1.78 1.53
C THR A 91 -7.67 1.49 1.80
N SER A 92 -8.49 1.27 0.75
CA SER A 92 -9.88 0.84 0.90
C SER A 92 -9.96 -0.52 1.58
N ALA A 93 -9.23 -1.52 1.10
CA ALA A 93 -9.27 -2.86 1.67
C ALA A 93 -8.79 -2.90 3.13
N VAL A 94 -7.78 -2.10 3.48
CA VAL A 94 -7.33 -1.97 4.88
C VAL A 94 -8.41 -1.32 5.74
N LYS A 95 -9.09 -0.27 5.25
CA LYS A 95 -10.24 0.33 5.95
C LYS A 95 -11.35 -0.69 6.17
N ASP A 96 -11.65 -1.52 5.19
CA ASP A 96 -12.69 -2.55 5.29
C ASP A 96 -12.34 -3.61 6.35
N VAL A 97 -11.09 -4.07 6.37
CA VAL A 97 -10.59 -5.00 7.41
C VAL A 97 -10.65 -4.37 8.81
N CYS A 98 -10.37 -3.07 8.92
CA CYS A 98 -10.40 -2.35 10.19
C CYS A 98 -11.81 -1.87 10.61
N GLY A 99 -12.75 -1.73 9.68
CA GLY A 99 -14.09 -1.17 9.86
C GLY A 99 -14.13 0.33 10.20
N LYS A 100 -12.97 0.99 10.27
CA LYS A 100 -12.77 2.42 10.56
C LYS A 100 -11.35 2.83 10.17
N LEU A 101 -11.02 4.12 10.31
CA LEU A 101 -9.65 4.59 10.11
C LEU A 101 -8.67 3.81 11.00
N PRO A 102 -7.62 3.21 10.42
CA PRO A 102 -6.68 2.38 11.16
C PRO A 102 -5.84 3.22 12.10
N THR A 103 -5.89 2.88 13.39
CA THR A 103 -4.88 3.29 14.36
C THR A 103 -3.77 2.24 14.40
N GLU A 104 -2.57 2.58 14.86
CA GLU A 104 -1.46 1.61 14.94
C GLU A 104 -1.87 0.34 15.72
N ARG A 105 -2.55 0.52 16.85
CA ARG A 105 -3.06 -0.59 17.66
C ARG A 105 -4.06 -1.46 16.92
N LEU A 106 -5.01 -0.85 16.18
CA LEU A 106 -6.01 -1.59 15.43
C LEU A 106 -5.39 -2.31 14.23
N PHE A 107 -4.43 -1.67 13.57
CA PHE A 107 -3.66 -2.25 12.48
C PHE A 107 -2.93 -3.51 12.94
N LEU A 108 -2.27 -3.46 14.09
CA LEU A 108 -1.57 -4.61 14.67
C LEU A 108 -2.53 -5.71 15.15
N ASP A 109 -3.70 -5.36 15.70
CA ASP A 109 -4.74 -6.33 16.06
C ASP A 109 -5.27 -7.12 14.84
N LYS A 110 -5.34 -6.47 13.68
CA LYS A 110 -5.78 -7.05 12.41
C LYS A 110 -4.64 -7.46 11.48
N TYR A 111 -3.40 -7.45 11.97
CA TYR A 111 -2.19 -7.60 11.15
C TYR A 111 -2.24 -8.79 10.20
N GLY A 112 -2.62 -9.97 10.70
CA GLY A 112 -2.70 -11.18 9.89
C GLY A 112 -3.70 -11.05 8.73
N ARG A 113 -4.89 -10.49 8.97
CA ARG A 113 -5.89 -10.26 7.92
C ARG A 113 -5.44 -9.20 6.92
N ILE A 114 -4.79 -8.13 7.39
CA ILE A 114 -4.23 -7.09 6.53
C ILE A 114 -3.16 -7.68 5.60
N CYS A 115 -2.25 -8.49 6.13
CA CYS A 115 -1.22 -9.14 5.33
C CYS A 115 -1.82 -10.05 4.25
N LEU A 116 -2.79 -10.90 4.63
CA LEU A 116 -3.48 -11.78 3.67
C LEU A 116 -4.21 -10.99 2.58
N THR A 117 -4.86 -9.88 2.97
CA THR A 117 -5.58 -8.99 2.04
C THR A 117 -4.61 -8.31 1.07
N LEU A 118 -3.48 -7.81 1.57
CA LEU A 118 -2.42 -7.20 0.75
C LEU A 118 -1.83 -8.22 -0.22
N ASP A 119 -1.54 -9.43 0.26
CA ASP A 119 -0.97 -10.51 -0.57
C ASP A 119 -1.95 -10.89 -1.69
N ALA A 120 -3.26 -10.97 -1.40
CA ALA A 120 -4.28 -11.22 -2.41
C ALA A 120 -4.39 -10.08 -3.44
N ILE A 121 -4.32 -8.81 -3.01
CA ILE A 121 -4.35 -7.64 -3.90
C ILE A 121 -3.12 -7.62 -4.82
N ILE A 122 -1.91 -7.77 -4.25
CA ILE A 122 -0.66 -7.76 -5.00
C ILE A 122 -0.64 -8.93 -6.00
N TRP A 123 -1.10 -10.11 -5.57
CA TRP A 123 -1.22 -11.27 -6.46
C TRP A 123 -2.15 -10.98 -7.64
N LYS A 124 -3.36 -10.46 -7.38
CA LYS A 124 -4.30 -10.10 -8.46
C LYS A 124 -3.70 -9.06 -9.41
N ILE A 125 -3.04 -8.02 -8.90
CA ILE A 125 -2.41 -7.00 -9.76
C ILE A 125 -1.31 -7.61 -10.65
N PHE A 126 -0.59 -8.63 -10.17
CA PHE A 126 0.48 -9.27 -10.94
C PHE A 126 -0.04 -10.23 -12.02
N PHE A 127 -1.17 -10.89 -11.76
CA PHE A 127 -1.72 -11.92 -12.66
C PHE A 127 -2.86 -11.43 -13.56
N SER A 128 -3.57 -10.38 -13.18
CA SER A 128 -4.67 -9.82 -13.97
C SER A 128 -4.14 -8.69 -14.86
N SER A 129 -4.25 -8.88 -16.18
CA SER A 129 -3.92 -7.86 -17.17
C SER A 129 -4.92 -6.70 -17.12
N GLY A 130 -4.61 -5.65 -16.37
CA GLY A 130 -5.14 -4.26 -16.49
C GLY A 130 -6.64 -3.99 -16.29
N LEU A 131 -7.55 -4.96 -16.43
CA LEU A 131 -8.99 -4.70 -16.55
C LEU A 131 -9.85 -5.02 -15.30
N GLU A 132 -9.28 -5.68 -14.29
CA GLU A 132 -10.07 -6.20 -13.13
C GLU A 132 -9.97 -5.34 -11.85
N LEU A 133 -9.22 -4.24 -11.86
CA LEU A 133 -9.10 -3.37 -10.67
C LEU A 133 -10.40 -2.59 -10.39
N VAL A 134 -11.19 -2.30 -11.41
CA VAL A 134 -12.48 -1.62 -11.27
C VAL A 134 -13.51 -2.52 -10.58
N GLU A 135 -13.50 -3.85 -10.81
CA GLU A 135 -14.41 -4.79 -10.12
C GLU A 135 -14.12 -4.93 -8.62
N LEU A 136 -12.89 -4.65 -8.20
CA LEU A 136 -12.50 -4.53 -6.79
C LEU A 136 -13.07 -3.26 -6.13
N LEU A 137 -13.32 -2.21 -6.91
CA LEU A 137 -13.83 -0.91 -6.44
C LEU A 137 -15.35 -0.79 -6.54
N ASP A 138 -16.00 -1.47 -7.49
CA ASP A 138 -17.44 -1.29 -7.81
C ASP A 138 -18.42 -2.12 -6.94
N GLY A 139 -17.97 -2.61 -5.77
CA GLY A 139 -18.89 -2.82 -4.65
C GLY A 139 -19.66 -4.13 -4.58
N HIS A 140 -19.08 -5.27 -4.97
CA HIS A 140 -19.67 -6.58 -4.63
C HIS A 140 -18.70 -7.75 -4.47
N CYS A 141 -17.39 -7.52 -4.44
CA CYS A 141 -16.45 -8.57 -4.08
C CYS A 141 -16.01 -8.40 -2.63
N ASP A 142 -16.66 -9.14 -1.73
CA ASP A 142 -16.10 -9.44 -0.41
C ASP A 142 -14.71 -10.07 -0.63
N ILE A 143 -13.65 -9.26 -0.62
CA ILE A 143 -12.27 -9.77 -0.58
C ILE A 143 -12.13 -10.72 0.62
N LEU A 144 -12.88 -10.45 1.70
CA LEU A 144 -13.04 -11.31 2.87
C LEU A 144 -13.71 -12.67 2.57
N ALA A 145 -14.62 -12.77 1.60
CA ALA A 145 -15.25 -14.04 1.21
C ALA A 145 -14.27 -14.94 0.42
N LEU A 146 -13.31 -14.36 -0.30
CA LEU A 146 -12.24 -15.15 -0.93
C LEU A 146 -11.20 -15.66 0.08
N ILE A 147 -10.89 -14.91 1.12
CA ILE A 147 -9.92 -15.33 2.15
C ILE A 147 -10.55 -16.34 3.14
N GLY A 148 -11.88 -16.34 3.28
CA GLY A 148 -12.63 -17.28 4.12
C GLY A 148 -12.91 -18.66 3.53
N TYR A 149 -12.43 -18.96 2.31
CA TYR A 149 -12.65 -20.23 1.61
C TYR A 149 -11.44 -21.19 1.65
N GLN A 150 -10.49 -20.98 2.57
CA GLN A 150 -9.42 -21.93 2.89
C GLN A 150 -9.61 -22.61 4.25
#